data_AF-A0A847IAE9-F1
#
_entry.id   AF-A0A847IAE9-F1
#
_cell.length_a   1.000
_cell.length_b   1.000
_cell.length_c   1.000
_cell.angle_alpha   90.00
_cell.angle_beta   90.00
_cell.angle_gamma   90.00
#
_symmetry.space_group_name_H-M   'P 1'
#
loop_
_entity.id
_entity.type
_entity.pdbx_description
1 polymer ?
#
loop_
_entity_poly.entity_id
_entity_poly.type
_entity_poly.pdbx_seq_one_letter_code
_entity_poly.pdbx_strand_id
1 'polypeptide(L)'
;MRPPENQSPRGPSSAEGFVALIAVCRELGLTSIDDETVRRPHRRVDEFRHAHFSSDALRLTRLAESLAQAADVDGVGETSVAEWSGRAGRAAGGALRVVGDELAGLRARLDAGAEATAQADAILREVLGRHRGVLATVSRPRLAGYDLEALPAALNSGALSPHSLRGEVQARLDYAESAGVLAGDAIAGVAAEVATAWSVGAGSADAGSAGELILADLQ
;
A
#
# COMPACT_ATOMS: atom_id res chain seq x y z
N MET A 1 -28.31 -3.93 17.62
CA MET A 1 -28.09 -2.66 16.90
C MET A 1 -26.60 -2.39 16.89
N ARG A 2 -25.92 -2.57 15.75
CA ARG A 2 -24.53 -2.11 15.60
C ARG A 2 -24.54 -0.59 15.37
N PRO A 3 -23.61 0.17 15.95
CA PRO A 3 -23.49 1.59 15.65
C PRO A 3 -23.07 1.78 14.18
N PRO A 4 -23.50 2.87 13.53
CA PRO A 4 -23.08 3.16 12.15
C PRO A 4 -21.56 3.33 12.13
N GLU A 5 -20.92 2.60 11.20
CA GLU A 5 -19.50 2.73 10.92
C GLU A 5 -19.20 4.20 10.61
N ASN A 6 -18.19 4.72 11.30
CA ASN A 6 -17.67 6.07 11.17
C ASN A 6 -17.12 6.24 9.74
N GLN A 7 -17.99 6.56 8.79
CA GLN A 7 -17.59 6.93 7.44
C GLN A 7 -16.89 8.29 7.55
N SER A 8 -15.57 8.26 7.72
CA SER A 8 -14.75 9.44 7.44
C SER A 8 -15.19 10.00 6.09
N PRO A 9 -15.41 11.32 5.94
CA PRO A 9 -15.81 11.89 4.66
C PRO A 9 -14.80 11.44 3.62
N ARG A 10 -15.29 10.78 2.56
CA ARG A 10 -14.45 10.48 1.39
C ARG A 10 -13.86 11.81 0.94
N GLY A 11 -12.55 11.94 1.01
CA GLY A 11 -11.87 13.12 0.51
C GLY A 11 -12.21 13.35 -0.97
N PRO A 12 -12.02 14.56 -1.50
CA PRO A 12 -12.15 14.81 -2.92
C PRO A 12 -11.25 13.83 -3.70
N SER A 13 -11.72 13.36 -4.86
CA SER A 13 -10.93 12.47 -5.72
C SER A 13 -9.57 13.10 -6.03
N SER A 14 -8.53 12.28 -6.13
CA SER A 14 -7.21 12.74 -6.60
C SER A 14 -7.30 13.41 -7.97
N ALA A 15 -8.29 13.05 -8.79
CA ALA A 15 -8.51 13.56 -10.12
C ALA A 15 -9.40 14.82 -10.21
N GLU A 16 -9.87 15.42 -9.11
CA GLU A 16 -10.82 16.55 -9.18
C GLU A 16 -10.31 17.73 -10.03
N GLY A 17 -9.02 18.06 -9.95
CA GLY A 17 -8.42 19.10 -10.78
C GLY A 17 -8.51 18.78 -12.28
N PHE A 18 -8.37 17.50 -12.64
CA PHE A 18 -8.46 17.05 -14.03
C PHE A 18 -9.92 16.98 -14.49
N VAL A 19 -10.83 16.55 -13.61
CA VAL A 19 -12.28 16.58 -13.86
C VAL A 19 -12.75 18.01 -14.17
N ALA A 20 -12.32 18.99 -13.39
CA ALA A 20 -12.66 20.39 -13.65
C ALA A 20 -12.19 20.87 -15.04
N LEU A 21 -10.98 20.49 -15.45
CA LEU A 21 -10.47 20.79 -16.80
C LEU A 21 -11.33 20.12 -17.89
N ILE A 22 -11.66 18.84 -17.73
CA ILE A 22 -12.46 18.10 -18.71
C ILE A 22 -13.90 18.64 -18.79
N ALA A 23 -14.48 19.10 -17.67
CA ALA A 23 -15.78 19.76 -17.67
C ALA A 23 -15.78 21.00 -18.57
N VAL A 24 -14.76 21.86 -18.46
CA VAL A 24 -14.59 23.02 -19.36
C VAL A 24 -14.40 22.57 -20.82
N CYS A 25 -13.61 21.53 -21.07
CA CYS A 25 -13.43 21.00 -22.43
C CYS A 25 -14.74 20.46 -23.03
N ARG A 26 -15.62 19.89 -22.19
CA ARG A 26 -16.94 19.41 -22.58
C ARG A 26 -17.87 20.57 -22.94
N GLU A 27 -17.88 21.63 -22.14
CA GLU A 27 -18.63 22.85 -22.44
C GLU A 27 -18.22 23.48 -23.78
N LEU A 28 -16.94 23.37 -24.14
CA LEU A 28 -16.40 23.83 -25.42
C LEU A 28 -16.60 22.83 -26.59
N GLY A 29 -17.27 21.70 -26.36
CA GLY A 29 -17.51 20.68 -27.40
C GLY A 29 -16.24 19.96 -27.89
N LEU A 30 -15.19 19.94 -27.06
CA LEU A 30 -13.92 19.27 -27.36
C LEU A 30 -13.92 17.80 -26.94
N THR A 31 -14.81 17.41 -26.05
CA THR A 31 -14.97 16.01 -25.61
C THR A 31 -16.40 15.76 -25.12
N SER A 32 -16.81 14.50 -25.14
CA SER A 32 -18.08 14.02 -24.57
C SER A 32 -17.87 13.15 -23.32
N ILE A 33 -16.62 12.97 -22.89
CA ILE A 33 -16.29 12.13 -21.73
C ILE A 33 -16.87 12.75 -20.45
N ASP A 34 -17.62 11.98 -19.69
CA ASP A 34 -18.24 12.38 -18.42
C ASP A 34 -17.25 12.31 -17.24
N ASP A 35 -17.60 12.94 -16.12
CA ASP A 35 -16.72 13.04 -14.96
C ASP A 35 -16.45 11.67 -14.31
N GLU A 36 -17.42 10.75 -14.37
CA GLU A 36 -17.27 9.41 -13.78
C GLU A 36 -16.24 8.59 -14.56
N THR A 37 -16.25 8.70 -15.89
CA THR A 37 -15.28 8.07 -16.77
C THR A 37 -13.87 8.60 -16.50
N VAL A 38 -13.74 9.90 -16.19
CA VAL A 38 -12.45 10.50 -15.78
C VAL A 38 -12.01 9.99 -14.42
N ARG A 39 -12.92 9.83 -13.44
CA ARG A 39 -12.58 9.37 -12.08
C ARG A 39 -12.29 7.87 -12.01
N ARG A 40 -12.94 7.05 -12.84
CA ARG A 40 -12.91 5.58 -12.77
C ARG A 40 -11.49 4.98 -12.67
N PRO A 41 -10.49 5.40 -13.48
CA PRO A 41 -9.13 4.86 -13.39
C PRO A 41 -8.42 5.16 -12.06
N HIS A 42 -8.85 6.18 -11.33
CA HIS A 42 -8.19 6.67 -10.11
C HIS A 42 -8.82 6.14 -8.82
N ARG A 43 -9.95 5.44 -8.93
CA ARG A 43 -10.72 4.98 -7.77
C ARG A 43 -9.90 4.14 -6.77
N ARG A 44 -9.05 3.23 -7.25
CA ARG A 44 -8.18 2.42 -6.37
C ARG A 44 -7.18 3.29 -5.60
N VAL A 45 -6.67 4.36 -6.22
CA VAL A 45 -5.76 5.31 -5.59
C VAL A 45 -6.50 6.11 -4.51
N ASP A 46 -7.72 6.56 -4.81
CA ASP A 46 -8.57 7.33 -3.87
C ASP A 46 -9.02 6.49 -2.66
N GLU A 47 -9.28 5.20 -2.87
CA GLU A 47 -9.66 4.25 -1.83
C GLU A 47 -8.46 3.83 -0.96
N PHE A 48 -7.24 3.90 -1.49
CA PHE A 48 -6.03 3.45 -0.81
C PHE A 48 -5.53 4.45 0.25
N ARG A 49 -5.55 4.03 1.52
CA ARG A 49 -5.13 4.84 2.66
C ARG A 49 -3.63 4.73 2.92
N HIS A 50 -2.81 5.32 2.05
CA HIS A 50 -1.34 5.27 2.17
C HIS A 50 -0.82 5.74 3.54
N ALA A 51 -1.42 6.76 4.15
CA ALA A 51 -0.99 7.24 5.47
C ALA A 51 -1.15 6.18 6.58
N HIS A 52 -2.22 5.37 6.53
CA HIS A 52 -2.42 4.28 7.48
C HIS A 52 -1.42 3.16 7.22
N PHE A 53 -1.25 2.77 5.95
CA PHE A 53 -0.26 1.77 5.55
C PHE A 53 1.16 2.14 6.01
N SER A 54 1.56 3.39 5.80
CA SER A 54 2.87 3.92 6.22
C SER A 54 3.05 3.89 7.74
N SER A 55 2.00 4.24 8.49
CA SER A 55 2.02 4.15 9.95
C SER A 55 2.19 2.71 10.42
N ASP A 56 1.50 1.76 9.78
CA ASP A 56 1.61 0.33 10.10
C ASP A 56 2.99 -0.21 9.75
N ALA A 57 3.57 0.17 8.60
CA ALA A 57 4.94 -0.17 8.22
C ALA A 57 5.95 0.26 9.29
N LEU A 58 5.90 1.55 9.68
CA LEU A 58 6.79 2.09 10.72
C LEU A 58 6.60 1.39 12.07
N ARG A 59 5.37 1.07 12.44
CA ARG A 59 5.07 0.36 13.70
C ARG A 59 5.65 -1.05 13.67
N LEU A 60 5.50 -1.77 12.56
CA LEU A 60 6.01 -3.13 12.40
C LEU A 60 7.54 -3.16 12.44
N THR A 61 8.22 -2.23 11.76
CA THR A 61 9.68 -2.09 11.83
C THR A 61 10.16 -1.86 13.25
N ARG A 62 9.52 -0.96 14.01
CA ARG A 62 9.90 -0.72 15.42
C ARG A 62 9.66 -1.94 16.31
N LEU A 63 8.60 -2.69 16.06
CA LEU A 63 8.33 -3.93 16.80
C LEU A 63 9.39 -4.99 16.52
N ALA A 64 9.82 -5.12 15.26
CA ALA A 64 10.91 -5.99 14.85
C ALA A 64 12.22 -5.62 15.55
N GLU A 65 12.60 -4.35 15.51
CA GLU A 65 13.79 -3.83 16.20
C GLU A 65 13.73 -4.03 17.73
N SER A 66 12.56 -3.84 18.35
CA SER A 66 12.39 -4.01 19.80
C SER A 66 12.50 -5.48 20.22
N LEU A 67 11.87 -6.38 19.46
CA LEU A 67 12.02 -7.82 19.65
C LEU A 67 13.47 -8.26 19.39
N ALA A 68 14.16 -7.55 18.48
CA ALA A 68 15.53 -7.84 18.18
C ALA A 68 16.45 -7.63 19.37
N GLN A 69 16.32 -6.45 19.99
CA GLN A 69 17.06 -6.04 21.17
C GLN A 69 16.71 -6.88 22.40
N ALA A 70 15.46 -7.32 22.55
CA ALA A 70 15.04 -8.12 23.70
C ALA A 70 15.70 -9.50 23.73
N ALA A 71 15.86 -10.19 22.58
CA ALA A 71 16.49 -11.50 22.57
C ALA A 71 18.03 -11.46 22.70
N ASP A 72 18.68 -10.31 22.41
CA ASP A 72 20.11 -10.14 22.70
C ASP A 72 20.40 -10.10 24.22
N VAL A 73 19.37 -9.87 25.04
CA VAL A 73 19.47 -9.89 26.52
C VAL A 73 19.37 -11.32 27.08
N ASP A 74 18.93 -12.31 26.29
CA ASP A 74 18.76 -13.72 26.71
C ASP A 74 20.06 -14.54 26.79
N GLY A 75 21.23 -13.89 26.72
CA GLY A 75 22.50 -14.48 27.16
C GLY A 75 22.51 -14.98 28.61
N VAL A 76 21.42 -14.76 29.36
CA VAL A 76 21.15 -15.26 30.72
C VAL A 76 20.53 -16.68 30.71
N GLY A 77 19.87 -17.10 29.63
CA GLY A 77 19.14 -18.38 29.57
C GLY A 77 20.02 -19.62 29.43
N GLU A 78 21.09 -19.56 28.63
CA GLU A 78 22.02 -20.68 28.46
C GLU A 78 22.79 -21.02 29.74
N THR A 79 23.06 -20.02 30.58
CA THR A 79 23.82 -20.21 31.83
C THR A 79 23.00 -20.91 32.92
N SER A 80 21.66 -20.76 32.93
CA SER A 80 20.79 -21.23 34.01
C SER A 80 20.43 -22.72 33.94
N VAL A 81 20.52 -23.36 32.76
CA VAL A 81 20.00 -24.73 32.54
C VAL A 81 21.12 -25.76 32.53
N ALA A 82 22.34 -25.32 32.23
CA ALA A 82 23.55 -26.14 32.34
C ALA A 82 23.75 -26.70 33.76
N GLU A 83 23.19 -26.03 34.78
CA GLU A 83 23.23 -26.46 36.19
C GLU A 83 22.21 -27.56 36.52
N TRP A 84 21.21 -27.80 35.66
CA TRP A 84 20.13 -28.74 35.92
C TRP A 84 20.45 -30.11 35.31
N SER A 85 20.65 -31.11 36.17
CA SER A 85 20.99 -32.49 35.75
C SER A 85 19.81 -33.47 35.87
N GLY A 86 19.98 -34.68 35.32
CA GLY A 86 18.99 -35.76 35.41
C GLY A 86 17.82 -35.61 34.42
N ARG A 87 16.72 -36.33 34.69
CA ARG A 87 15.52 -36.34 33.82
C ARG A 87 14.85 -34.96 33.73
N ALA A 88 14.78 -34.22 34.83
CA ALA A 88 14.21 -32.88 34.87
C ALA A 88 15.03 -31.86 34.05
N GLY A 89 16.36 -31.91 34.13
CA GLY A 89 17.24 -31.09 33.29
C GLY A 89 17.10 -31.38 31.79
N ARG A 90 16.97 -32.65 31.40
CA ARG A 90 16.71 -33.03 30.00
C ARG A 90 15.34 -32.56 29.49
N ALA A 91 14.30 -32.63 30.32
CA ALA A 91 12.96 -32.14 29.99
C ALA A 91 12.94 -30.60 29.85
N ALA A 92 13.57 -29.89 30.80
CA ALA A 92 13.70 -28.43 30.76
C ALA A 92 14.51 -27.96 29.54
N GLY A 93 15.67 -28.59 29.27
CA GLY A 93 16.46 -28.30 28.07
C GLY A 93 15.77 -28.68 26.77
N GLY A 94 14.89 -29.69 26.78
CA GLY A 94 14.00 -30.01 25.68
C GLY A 94 12.97 -28.92 25.40
N ALA A 95 12.24 -28.50 26.45
CA ALA A 95 11.23 -27.45 26.36
C ALA A 95 11.83 -26.10 25.94
N LEU A 96 12.98 -25.71 26.49
CA LEU A 96 13.64 -24.46 26.14
C LEU A 96 14.12 -24.42 24.69
N ARG A 97 14.57 -25.55 24.13
CA ARG A 97 14.94 -25.63 22.72
C ARG A 97 13.73 -25.45 21.82
N VAL A 98 12.61 -26.13 22.13
CA VAL A 98 11.37 -26.00 21.36
C VAL A 98 10.85 -24.56 21.41
N VAL A 99 10.77 -23.97 22.60
CA VAL A 99 10.34 -22.57 22.78
C VAL A 99 11.31 -21.61 22.07
N GLY A 100 12.62 -21.87 22.13
CA GLY A 100 13.64 -21.09 21.42
C GLY A 100 13.49 -21.15 19.90
N ASP A 101 13.26 -22.34 19.35
CA ASP A 101 13.05 -22.55 17.91
C ASP A 101 11.75 -21.88 17.44
N GLU A 102 10.66 -21.98 18.21
CA GLU A 102 9.39 -21.30 17.91
C GLU A 102 9.53 -19.77 17.96
N LEU A 103 10.25 -19.25 18.96
CA LEU A 103 10.50 -17.81 19.11
C LEU A 103 11.42 -17.27 17.99
N ALA A 104 12.45 -18.03 17.60
CA ALA A 104 13.29 -17.72 16.46
C ALA A 104 12.49 -17.72 15.14
N GLY A 105 11.58 -18.69 14.96
CA GLY A 105 10.67 -18.75 13.83
C GLY A 105 9.71 -17.55 13.77
N LEU A 106 9.09 -17.20 14.90
CA LEU A 106 8.21 -16.03 15.00
C LEU A 106 8.95 -14.73 14.69
N ARG A 107 10.19 -14.59 15.18
CA ARG A 107 11.03 -13.43 14.92
C ARG A 107 11.40 -13.31 13.45
N ALA A 108 11.86 -14.39 12.82
CA ALA A 108 12.17 -14.39 11.40
C ALA A 108 10.96 -13.99 10.53
N ARG A 109 9.75 -14.44 10.91
CA ARG A 109 8.50 -14.05 10.24
C ARG A 109 8.19 -12.56 10.39
N LEU A 110 8.34 -12.04 11.61
CA LEU A 110 8.06 -10.65 11.91
C LEU A 110 9.07 -9.71 11.25
N ASP A 111 10.36 -10.09 11.22
CA ASP A 111 11.41 -9.36 10.52
C ASP A 111 11.14 -9.31 9.01
N ALA A 112 10.88 -10.47 8.38
CA ALA A 112 10.56 -10.54 6.95
C ALA A 112 9.27 -9.79 6.58
N GLY A 113 8.23 -9.91 7.41
CA GLY A 113 6.97 -9.19 7.22
C GLY A 113 7.11 -7.68 7.38
N ALA A 114 7.89 -7.23 8.36
CA ALA A 114 8.19 -5.82 8.57
C ALA A 114 9.04 -5.23 7.44
N GLU A 115 10.07 -5.95 6.97
CA GLU A 115 10.91 -5.55 5.83
C GLU A 115 10.08 -5.42 4.56
N ALA A 116 9.28 -6.43 4.22
CA ALA A 116 8.41 -6.40 3.04
C ALA A 116 7.40 -5.24 3.10
N THR A 117 6.82 -4.97 4.28
CA THR A 117 5.86 -3.87 4.47
C THR A 117 6.55 -2.50 4.38
N ALA A 118 7.79 -2.36 4.85
CA ALA A 118 8.58 -1.14 4.71
C ALA A 118 9.01 -0.88 3.25
N GLN A 119 9.45 -1.92 2.53
CA GLN A 119 9.76 -1.82 1.11
C GLN A 119 8.53 -1.45 0.29
N ALA A 120 7.39 -2.07 0.60
CA ALA A 120 6.09 -1.72 0.02
C ALA A 120 5.74 -0.23 0.22
N ASP A 121 5.94 0.32 1.42
CA ASP A 121 5.68 1.75 1.68
C ASP A 121 6.54 2.67 0.79
N ALA A 122 7.82 2.33 0.63
CA ALA A 122 8.72 3.09 -0.24
C ALA A 122 8.27 3.07 -1.71
N ILE A 123 7.90 1.90 -2.24
CA ILE A 123 7.40 1.74 -3.61
C ILE A 123 6.09 2.53 -3.79
N LEU A 124 5.15 2.38 -2.87
CA LEU A 124 3.85 3.05 -2.92
C LEU A 124 4.00 4.56 -2.87
N ARG A 125 4.90 5.07 -2.03
CA ARG A 125 5.20 6.51 -1.97
C ARG A 125 5.68 7.05 -3.32
N GLU A 126 6.55 6.31 -4.00
CA GLU A 126 7.05 6.69 -5.32
C GLU A 126 5.95 6.63 -6.38
N VAL A 127 5.18 5.54 -6.44
CA VAL A 127 4.05 5.36 -7.36
C VAL A 127 3.03 6.47 -7.20
N LEU A 128 2.60 6.73 -5.96
CA LEU A 128 1.64 7.79 -5.65
C LEU A 128 2.22 9.19 -5.89
N GLY A 129 3.53 9.37 -5.76
CA GLY A 129 4.22 10.60 -6.14
C GLY A 129 4.17 10.84 -7.65
N ARG A 130 4.49 9.82 -8.45
CA ARG A 130 4.42 9.89 -9.93
C ARG A 130 3.00 10.13 -10.41
N HIS A 131 2.02 9.39 -9.87
CA HIS A 131 0.60 9.57 -10.19
C HIS A 131 0.13 11.01 -9.93
N ARG A 132 0.45 11.58 -8.76
CA ARG A 132 0.17 13.00 -8.45
C ARG A 132 0.85 13.95 -9.43
N GLY A 133 2.10 13.66 -9.83
CA GLY A 133 2.82 14.45 -10.84
C GLY A 133 2.16 14.43 -12.21
N VAL A 134 1.63 13.28 -12.64
CA VAL A 134 0.84 13.16 -13.87
C VAL A 134 -0.43 13.99 -13.76
N LEU A 135 -1.22 13.81 -12.69
CA LEU A 135 -2.46 14.56 -12.50
C LEU A 135 -2.23 16.07 -12.45
N ALA A 136 -1.17 16.53 -11.76
CA ALA A 136 -0.79 17.93 -11.77
C ALA A 136 -0.42 18.44 -13.18
N THR A 137 0.13 17.58 -14.04
CA THR A 137 0.50 17.93 -15.41
C THR A 137 -0.72 18.01 -16.33
N VAL A 138 -1.61 17.01 -16.29
CA VAL A 138 -2.81 17.00 -17.15
C VAL A 138 -3.87 18.02 -16.71
N SER A 139 -3.91 18.35 -15.41
CA SER A 139 -4.83 19.34 -14.84
C SER A 139 -4.40 20.79 -15.04
N ARG A 140 -3.27 21.05 -15.72
CA ARG A 140 -2.83 22.44 -15.98
C ARG A 140 -3.92 23.19 -16.74
N PRO A 141 -4.33 24.39 -16.30
CA PRO A 141 -5.48 25.13 -16.85
C PRO A 141 -5.12 25.85 -18.16
N ARG A 142 -4.46 25.14 -19.06
CA ARG A 142 -4.02 25.63 -20.37
C ARG A 142 -4.22 24.52 -21.39
N LEU A 143 -4.58 24.86 -22.63
CA LEU A 143 -4.58 23.96 -23.79
C LEU A 143 -3.88 24.64 -24.96
N ALA A 144 -3.03 23.91 -25.68
CA ALA A 144 -2.24 24.39 -26.81
C ALA A 144 -1.45 25.69 -26.51
N GLY A 145 -1.02 25.87 -25.26
CA GLY A 145 -0.33 27.08 -24.79
C GLY A 145 -1.23 28.27 -24.45
N TYR A 146 -2.54 28.15 -24.56
CA TYR A 146 -3.51 29.18 -24.17
C TYR A 146 -4.16 28.85 -22.84
N ASP A 147 -4.42 29.86 -22.01
CA ASP A 147 -5.20 29.69 -20.78
C ASP A 147 -6.66 29.34 -21.12
N LEU A 148 -7.32 28.55 -20.26
CA LEU A 148 -8.70 28.10 -20.52
C LEU A 148 -9.66 29.26 -20.80
N GLU A 149 -9.50 30.39 -20.11
CA GLU A 149 -10.33 31.58 -20.27
C GLU A 149 -10.18 32.25 -21.65
N ALA A 150 -9.03 32.08 -22.30
CA ALA A 150 -8.73 32.65 -23.62
C ALA A 150 -9.12 31.72 -24.78
N LEU A 151 -9.42 30.45 -24.51
CA LEU A 151 -9.75 29.46 -25.54
C LEU A 151 -10.96 29.82 -26.40
N PRO A 152 -12.09 30.33 -25.87
CA PRO A 152 -13.23 30.71 -26.71
C PRO A 152 -12.84 31.78 -27.74
N ALA A 153 -12.06 32.79 -27.33
CA ALA A 153 -11.61 33.85 -28.21
C ALA A 153 -10.62 33.32 -29.28
N ALA A 154 -9.70 32.45 -28.91
CA ALA A 154 -8.74 31.82 -29.82
C ALA A 154 -9.40 30.88 -30.84
N LEU A 155 -10.48 30.20 -30.44
CA LEU A 155 -11.31 29.38 -31.34
C LEU A 155 -12.09 30.25 -32.32
N ASN A 156 -12.73 31.32 -31.82
CA ASN A 156 -13.52 32.22 -32.65
C ASN A 156 -12.67 33.01 -33.67
N SER A 157 -11.42 33.32 -33.33
CA SER A 157 -10.48 34.01 -34.24
C SER A 157 -9.80 33.07 -35.25
N GLY A 158 -9.97 31.75 -35.12
CA GLY A 158 -9.29 30.76 -35.94
C GLY A 158 -7.79 30.58 -35.60
N ALA A 159 -7.30 31.18 -34.52
CA ALA A 159 -5.92 31.00 -34.05
C ALA A 159 -5.66 29.55 -33.58
N LEU A 160 -6.72 28.83 -33.20
CA LEU A 160 -6.68 27.42 -32.83
C LEU A 160 -7.67 26.61 -33.68
N SER A 161 -7.22 25.43 -34.10
CA SER A 161 -8.10 24.43 -34.71
C SER A 161 -8.78 23.60 -33.61
N PRO A 162 -10.12 23.44 -33.66
CA PRO A 162 -10.83 22.53 -32.75
C PRO A 162 -10.27 21.10 -32.81
N HIS A 163 -9.83 20.63 -33.99
CA HIS A 163 -9.28 19.29 -34.14
C HIS A 163 -7.97 19.10 -33.35
N SER A 164 -7.09 20.10 -33.36
CA SER A 164 -5.85 20.06 -32.58
C SER A 164 -6.11 20.04 -31.08
N LEU A 165 -7.09 20.83 -30.61
CA LEU A 165 -7.49 20.83 -29.21
C LEU A 165 -8.10 19.48 -28.79
N ARG A 166 -8.93 18.85 -29.63
CA ARG A 166 -9.45 17.50 -29.36
C ARG A 166 -8.32 16.48 -29.24
N GLY A 167 -7.30 16.57 -30.09
CA GLY A 167 -6.12 15.69 -30.01
C GLY A 167 -5.35 15.85 -28.71
N GLU A 168 -5.14 17.09 -28.24
CA GLU A 168 -4.50 17.33 -26.95
C GLU A 168 -5.35 16.86 -25.76
N VAL A 169 -6.66 17.13 -25.77
CA VAL A 169 -7.58 16.66 -24.74
C VAL A 169 -7.58 15.14 -24.66
N GLN A 170 -7.61 14.46 -25.81
CA GLN A 170 -7.52 12.99 -25.87
C GLN A 170 -6.18 12.50 -25.29
N ALA A 171 -5.05 13.11 -25.68
CA ALA A 171 -3.75 12.72 -25.14
C ALA A 171 -3.66 12.89 -23.61
N ARG A 172 -4.31 13.91 -23.04
CA ARG A 172 -4.39 14.08 -21.58
C ARG A 172 -5.27 13.02 -20.93
N LEU A 173 -6.41 12.68 -21.54
CA LEU A 173 -7.29 11.62 -21.07
C LEU A 173 -6.55 10.27 -21.05
N ASP A 174 -5.88 9.93 -22.15
CA ASP A 174 -5.11 8.67 -22.28
C ASP A 174 -3.96 8.60 -21.25
N TYR A 175 -3.27 9.72 -21.04
CA TYR A 175 -2.16 9.77 -20.09
C TYR A 175 -2.64 9.68 -18.63
N ALA A 176 -3.75 10.35 -18.30
CA ALA A 176 -4.37 10.25 -16.99
C ALA A 176 -4.90 8.83 -16.72
N GLU A 177 -5.61 8.24 -17.68
CA GLU A 177 -6.13 6.87 -17.58
C GLU A 177 -4.98 5.88 -17.34
N SER A 178 -3.93 5.95 -18.16
CA SER A 178 -2.75 5.09 -18.03
C SER A 178 -2.09 5.23 -16.64
N ALA A 179 -1.97 6.45 -16.12
CA ALA A 179 -1.41 6.69 -14.80
C ALA A 179 -2.31 6.15 -13.67
N GLY A 180 -3.63 6.27 -13.80
CA GLY A 180 -4.59 5.69 -12.84
C GLY A 180 -4.52 4.17 -12.81
N VAL A 181 -4.57 3.53 -13.97
CA VAL A 181 -4.46 2.07 -14.11
C VAL A 181 -3.14 1.56 -13.53
N LEU A 182 -2.02 2.14 -13.96
CA LEU A 182 -0.69 1.72 -13.51
C LEU A 182 -0.49 1.90 -12.00
N ALA A 183 -0.97 3.00 -11.43
CA ALA A 183 -0.92 3.20 -9.99
C ALA A 183 -1.82 2.20 -9.25
N GLY A 184 -3.03 1.95 -9.75
CA GLY A 184 -3.96 0.99 -9.19
C GLY A 184 -3.45 -0.45 -9.22
N ASP A 185 -2.75 -0.84 -10.29
CA ASP A 185 -2.14 -2.16 -10.41
C ASP A 185 -0.89 -2.30 -9.54
N ALA A 186 -0.08 -1.24 -9.42
CA ALA A 186 1.05 -1.24 -8.49
C ALA A 186 0.59 -1.37 -7.02
N ILE A 187 -0.51 -0.72 -6.62
CA ILE A 187 -1.10 -0.90 -5.29
C ILE A 187 -1.48 -2.36 -5.06
N ALA A 188 -2.17 -2.98 -6.03
CA ALA A 188 -2.59 -4.37 -5.93
C ALA A 188 -1.40 -5.34 -5.87
N GLY A 189 -0.38 -5.13 -6.70
CA GLY A 189 0.83 -5.94 -6.74
C GLY A 189 1.60 -5.88 -5.42
N VAL A 190 1.85 -4.68 -4.91
CA VAL A 190 2.56 -4.50 -3.63
C VAL A 190 1.76 -5.11 -2.46
N ALA A 191 0.43 -4.97 -2.44
CA ALA A 191 -0.41 -5.59 -1.42
C ALA A 191 -0.32 -7.13 -1.45
N ALA A 192 -0.23 -7.73 -2.65
CA ALA A 192 -0.05 -9.17 -2.82
C ALA A 192 1.33 -9.64 -2.35
N GLU A 193 2.40 -8.86 -2.59
CA GLU A 193 3.74 -9.16 -2.10
C GLU A 193 3.80 -9.14 -0.56
N VAL A 194 3.21 -8.11 0.06
CA VAL A 194 3.08 -8.04 1.53
C VAL A 194 2.30 -9.24 2.07
N ALA A 195 1.14 -9.56 1.47
CA ALA A 195 0.35 -10.73 1.87
C ALA A 195 1.13 -12.06 1.72
N THR A 196 1.98 -12.16 0.69
CA THR A 196 2.84 -13.32 0.47
C THR A 196 3.91 -13.41 1.57
N ALA A 197 4.56 -12.30 1.92
CA ALA A 197 5.55 -12.27 3.00
C ALA A 197 4.95 -12.73 4.35
N TRP A 198 3.73 -12.30 4.65
CA TRP A 198 3.02 -12.71 5.87
C TRP A 198 2.49 -14.16 5.83
N SER A 199 2.22 -14.72 4.65
CA SER A 199 1.68 -16.08 4.49
C SER A 199 2.74 -17.17 4.29
N VAL A 200 3.83 -16.91 3.59
CA VAL A 200 4.97 -17.84 3.45
C VAL A 200 5.61 -18.11 4.83
N GLY A 201 5.59 -17.11 5.72
CA GLY A 201 5.94 -17.30 7.12
C GLY A 201 5.01 -18.24 7.90
N ALA A 202 3.76 -18.44 7.49
CA ALA A 202 2.83 -19.38 8.14
C ALA A 202 3.04 -20.84 7.70
N GLY A 203 3.86 -21.07 6.66
CA GLY A 203 3.99 -22.36 5.98
C GLY A 203 5.00 -23.36 6.57
N SER A 204 5.71 -23.06 7.66
CA SER A 204 6.73 -23.98 8.21
C SER A 204 6.46 -24.49 9.63
N ALA A 205 5.34 -24.13 10.28
CA ALA A 205 4.97 -24.67 11.60
C ALA A 205 3.48 -25.01 11.78
N ASP A 206 2.57 -24.43 10.98
CA ASP A 206 1.14 -24.39 11.34
C ASP A 206 0.19 -25.27 10.51
N ALA A 207 0.70 -26.21 9.70
CA ALA A 207 -0.17 -27.25 9.12
C ALA A 207 -0.44 -28.44 10.07
N GLY A 208 0.19 -28.49 11.24
CA GLY A 208 0.10 -29.64 12.16
C GLY A 208 0.03 -29.34 13.66
N SER A 209 0.12 -28.08 14.10
CA SER A 209 0.18 -27.74 15.54
C SER A 209 -0.87 -26.71 15.98
N ALA A 210 -2.06 -26.75 15.38
CA ALA A 210 -3.22 -26.08 15.96
C ALA A 210 -3.85 -27.00 17.02
N GLY A 211 -3.23 -27.09 18.20
CA GLY A 211 -3.92 -27.51 19.41
C GLY A 211 -3.72 -28.95 19.90
N GLU A 212 -2.47 -29.38 20.08
CA GLU A 212 -2.19 -30.51 20.98
C GLU A 212 -0.89 -30.26 21.77
N LEU A 213 -0.98 -29.37 22.76
CA LEU A 213 -0.14 -29.44 23.96
C LEU A 213 -0.54 -30.73 24.71
N ILE A 214 -0.05 -31.87 24.20
CA ILE A 214 -0.16 -33.16 24.86
C ILE A 214 0.74 -33.10 26.09
N LEU A 215 0.16 -32.69 27.22
CA LEU A 215 0.62 -33.02 28.57
C LEU A 215 0.43 -34.54 28.84
N ALA A 216 0.93 -35.40 27.95
CA ALA A 216 1.01 -36.84 28.19
C ALA A 216 2.48 -37.23 28.31
N ASP A 217 3.05 -36.93 29.48
CA ASP A 217 4.07 -37.78 30.13
C ASP A 217 4.28 -37.33 31.59
N LEU A 218 3.16 -37.07 32.27
CA LEU A 218 3.09 -36.95 33.73
C LEU A 218 1.99 -37.89 34.25
N GLN A 219 2.15 -39.18 33.99
CA GLN A 219 1.62 -40.29 34.81
C GLN A 219 2.64 -41.41 34.90
#